data_AF-A0A8H8DCS5-F1
#
_entry.id   AF-A0A8H8DCS5-F1
#
_cell.length_a   1.000
_cell.length_b   1.000
_cell.length_c   1.000
_cell.angle_alpha   90.00
_cell.angle_beta   90.00
_cell.angle_gamma   90.00
#
_symmetry.space_group_name_H-M   'P 1'
#
loop_
_entity.id
_entity.type
_entity.pdbx_description
1 polymer ?
#
loop_
_entity_poly.entity_id
_entity_poly.type
_entity_poly.pdbx_seq_one_letter_code
_entity_poly.pdbx_strand_id
1 'polypeptide(L)'
;MANEEYVTDSSSDFTEYWIDSFLGIKGNEYFCDIDDEYIRDRFNLTGLNQEVSKLPTLIDIITDVIDIDSQPEEHREALEHNARILYGLIHARYILTTRGLNKMFEKFRNGDFGYCPRVHCQLNPLLPIGLNDQPRMASVKLYCSKCEDLYNPKSGRHSVIDGAYFGTSFPAMFFQNFPNMIPIHPKETYVPRVFGFKLHEYSKLTRWRELQRLKLERRLAKSGIQIKDVVGGFQTDSGKSVSRNVSTPSTIQEINRYDNIPPKSRVFSMIQPTGKIHLGNYLGAVKSWRTLANSNSESEFIYGIADLHAYTIYKPAEELKQNRYQAIASLLASGLDTTKCTLYFQSAVPEHSELNWYLTCMTSMGQLNRMTQWKSKAQQTESSTITDEKVMESTKAGLFCYPALQAADILLYRSTHVPVGDDQSQHLELCRSIAKLFNNTYDVNYFPLPKTLLTPAKKILSLKNPEKKMSKSDPVQASCVYVTDSPEQIQLKIRKATTDSIQGDWKFDPVTRPGVSNLINIISGLTNESIEKTVDSIQHLKDHKSLKDYVADLIVNEFNDKRQLYDELLKNRDYLDQVCKQGRDKAREMASVNISEIKSIIGMD
;
A
#
# COMPACT_ATOMS: atom_id res chain seq x y z
N MET A 1 -14.24 31.75 55.98
CA MET A 1 -13.77 32.63 54.89
C MET A 1 -13.45 31.73 53.72
N ALA A 2 -14.48 31.49 52.90
CA ALA A 2 -14.40 30.73 51.68
C ALA A 2 -14.21 31.74 50.54
N ASN A 3 -13.22 31.51 49.67
CA ASN A 3 -12.97 32.33 48.51
C ASN A 3 -13.98 31.98 47.41
N GLU A 4 -14.64 33.03 46.93
CA GLU A 4 -15.59 33.06 45.83
C GLU A 4 -14.88 32.75 44.50
N GLU A 5 -15.31 31.68 43.82
CA GLU A 5 -15.07 31.52 42.39
C GLU A 5 -16.26 32.12 41.63
N TYR A 6 -15.97 33.15 40.84
CA TYR A 6 -16.87 33.81 39.90
C TYR A 6 -17.38 32.79 38.87
N VAL A 7 -18.64 32.37 39.00
CA VAL A 7 -19.38 31.74 37.90
C VAL A 7 -20.01 32.87 37.09
N THR A 8 -19.52 33.07 35.87
CA THR A 8 -20.17 33.94 34.90
C THR A 8 -21.48 33.29 34.45
N ASP A 9 -22.55 33.74 35.06
CA ASP A 9 -23.93 33.46 34.66
C ASP A 9 -24.23 34.23 33.36
N SER A 10 -24.26 33.51 32.24
CA SER A 10 -24.71 34.02 30.95
C SER A 10 -25.44 32.90 30.21
N SER A 11 -26.43 32.29 30.85
CA SER A 11 -27.49 31.57 30.14
C SER A 11 -28.44 32.60 29.53
N SER A 12 -28.12 33.06 28.31
CA SER A 12 -29.17 33.59 27.44
C SER A 12 -30.10 32.42 27.11
N ASP A 13 -31.33 32.48 27.58
CA ASP A 13 -32.45 31.62 27.16
C ASP A 13 -32.62 31.74 25.64
N PHE A 14 -31.87 30.95 24.88
CA PHE A 14 -32.15 30.68 23.48
C PHE A 14 -33.23 29.61 23.46
N THR A 15 -34.45 29.98 23.10
CA THR A 15 -35.46 29.00 22.69
C THR A 15 -34.90 28.28 21.47
N GLU A 16 -34.42 27.05 21.64
CA GLU A 16 -33.87 26.23 20.57
C GLU A 16 -35.06 25.71 19.75
N TYR A 17 -35.27 26.24 18.55
CA TYR A 17 -36.32 25.78 17.63
C TYR A 17 -36.07 24.30 17.25
N TRP A 18 -37.12 23.52 17.03
CA TRP A 18 -37.01 22.07 16.80
C TRP A 18 -36.08 21.74 15.62
N ILE A 19 -36.16 22.51 14.53
CA ILE A 19 -35.29 22.33 13.35
C ILE A 19 -33.83 22.59 13.71
N ASP A 20 -33.53 23.64 14.47
CA ASP A 20 -32.15 23.97 14.87
C ASP A 20 -31.60 22.88 15.79
N SER A 21 -32.41 22.41 16.74
CA SER A 21 -32.05 21.29 17.61
C SER A 21 -31.77 20.02 16.80
N PHE A 22 -32.63 19.70 15.83
CA PHE A 22 -32.46 18.54 14.94
C PHE A 22 -31.17 18.63 14.12
N LEU A 23 -30.86 19.79 13.54
CA LEU A 23 -29.64 19.99 12.74
C LEU A 23 -28.38 20.02 13.61
N GLY A 24 -28.48 20.41 14.89
CA GLY A 24 -27.41 20.38 15.88
C GLY A 24 -27.00 18.97 16.34
N ILE A 25 -27.83 17.95 16.09
CA ILE A 25 -27.52 16.56 16.45
C ILE A 25 -26.32 16.06 15.62
N LYS A 26 -25.29 15.56 16.33
CA LYS A 26 -24.12 14.91 15.70
C LYS A 26 -24.56 13.74 14.84
N GLY A 27 -24.30 13.79 13.54
CA GLY A 27 -24.81 12.84 12.56
C GLY A 27 -25.81 13.44 11.56
N ASN A 28 -26.37 14.62 11.83
CA ASN A 28 -27.32 15.29 10.94
C ASN A 28 -26.67 16.37 10.04
N GLU A 29 -25.35 16.38 9.95
CA GLU A 29 -24.59 17.40 9.20
C GLU A 29 -24.89 17.39 7.69
N TYR A 30 -25.52 16.34 7.16
CA TYR A 30 -25.92 16.25 5.75
C TYR A 30 -27.25 16.93 5.43
N PHE A 31 -28.09 17.20 6.43
CA PHE A 31 -29.36 17.87 6.21
C PHE A 31 -29.15 19.38 6.01
N CYS A 32 -30.11 20.01 5.33
CA CYS A 32 -30.26 21.45 5.31
C CYS A 32 -31.58 21.86 5.96
N ASP A 33 -31.65 23.09 6.46
CA ASP A 33 -32.88 23.67 6.98
C ASP A 33 -33.92 23.84 5.88
N ILE A 34 -35.18 23.54 6.22
CA ILE A 34 -36.32 23.60 5.30
C ILE A 34 -37.19 24.78 5.72
N ASP A 35 -37.63 25.59 4.76
CA ASP A 35 -38.46 26.74 5.07
C ASP A 35 -39.82 26.30 5.64
N ASP A 36 -40.30 26.95 6.70
CA ASP A 36 -41.60 26.65 7.33
C ASP A 36 -42.77 26.67 6.35
N GLU A 37 -42.75 27.60 5.39
CA GLU A 37 -43.75 27.69 4.32
C GLU A 37 -43.81 26.40 3.49
N TYR A 38 -42.67 25.76 3.25
CA TYR A 38 -42.60 24.52 2.50
C TYR A 38 -43.14 23.33 3.29
N ILE A 39 -42.84 23.27 4.59
CA ILE A 39 -43.33 22.23 5.51
C ILE A 39 -44.85 22.33 5.68
N ARG A 40 -45.42 23.54 5.73
CA ARG A 40 -46.86 23.76 5.95
C ARG A 40 -47.73 23.58 4.69
N ASP A 41 -47.13 23.57 3.51
CA ASP A 41 -47.87 23.39 2.26
C ASP A 41 -48.29 21.93 2.06
N ARG A 42 -49.61 21.69 2.12
CA ARG A 42 -50.23 20.36 1.96
C ARG A 42 -49.87 19.69 0.63
N PHE A 43 -49.63 20.47 -0.43
CA PHE A 43 -49.27 19.89 -1.73
C PHE A 43 -47.91 19.17 -1.64
N ASN A 44 -46.93 19.78 -0.99
CA ASN A 44 -45.58 19.21 -0.83
C ASN A 44 -45.57 17.94 0.04
N LEU A 45 -46.56 17.77 0.91
CA LEU A 45 -46.70 16.64 1.82
C LEU A 45 -47.53 15.47 1.26
N THR A 46 -48.03 15.57 0.02
CA THR A 46 -48.91 14.56 -0.57
C THR A 46 -48.27 13.16 -0.53
N GLY A 47 -48.99 12.19 0.01
CA GLY A 47 -48.56 10.79 0.11
C GLY A 47 -47.72 10.43 1.35
N LEU A 48 -47.26 11.41 2.14
CA LEU A 48 -46.48 11.14 3.37
C LEU A 48 -47.33 10.59 4.53
N ASN A 49 -48.65 10.76 4.44
CA ASN A 49 -49.62 10.23 5.40
C ASN A 49 -49.69 8.69 5.44
N GLN A 50 -49.12 8.01 4.43
CA GLN A 50 -49.01 6.55 4.40
C GLN A 50 -47.81 6.04 5.20
N GLU A 51 -46.78 6.89 5.35
CA GLU A 51 -45.51 6.54 6.02
C GLU A 51 -45.49 6.97 7.48
N VAL A 52 -46.19 8.07 7.82
CA VAL A 52 -46.18 8.65 9.17
C VAL A 52 -47.60 8.94 9.66
N SER A 53 -47.93 8.44 10.85
CA SER A 53 -49.21 8.70 11.52
C SER A 53 -49.24 10.07 12.21
N LYS A 54 -50.44 10.65 12.43
CA LYS A 54 -50.62 11.95 13.10
C LYS A 54 -49.88 13.12 12.41
N LEU A 55 -49.87 13.12 11.07
CA LEU A 55 -49.18 14.12 10.24
C LEU A 55 -49.42 15.59 10.66
N PRO A 56 -50.66 16.06 10.96
CA PRO A 56 -50.88 17.45 11.38
C PRO A 56 -50.14 17.81 12.67
N THR A 57 -50.21 16.94 13.69
CA THR A 57 -49.53 17.15 14.98
C THR A 57 -48.01 17.19 14.82
N LEU A 58 -47.45 16.37 13.93
CA LEU A 58 -46.00 16.35 13.69
C LEU A 58 -45.52 17.61 12.96
N ILE A 59 -46.33 18.17 12.04
CA ILE A 59 -46.02 19.45 11.39
C ILE A 59 -46.00 20.57 12.43
N ASP A 60 -46.99 20.57 13.33
CA ASP A 60 -47.07 21.57 14.39
C ASP A 60 -45.88 21.46 15.36
N ILE A 61 -45.38 20.25 15.64
CA ILE A 61 -44.15 20.04 16.43
C ILE A 61 -42.91 20.54 15.68
N ILE A 62 -42.71 20.13 14.42
CA ILE A 62 -41.52 20.51 13.63
C ILE A 62 -41.44 22.03 13.42
N THR A 63 -42.59 22.71 13.32
CA THR A 63 -42.67 24.17 13.11
C THR A 63 -42.90 24.94 14.41
N ASP A 64 -42.63 24.32 15.56
CA ASP A 64 -42.68 24.91 16.91
C ASP A 64 -44.03 25.58 17.28
N VAL A 65 -45.13 25.14 16.65
CA VAL A 65 -46.50 25.56 16.98
C VAL A 65 -46.99 24.85 18.25
N ILE A 66 -46.59 23.59 18.41
CA ILE A 66 -46.87 22.77 19.59
C ILE A 66 -45.54 22.34 20.17
N ASP A 67 -45.30 22.69 21.43
CA ASP A 67 -44.18 22.17 22.19
C ASP A 67 -44.37 20.67 22.46
N ILE A 68 -43.38 19.84 22.10
CA ILE A 68 -43.42 18.39 22.34
C ILE A 68 -43.51 18.06 23.83
N ASP A 69 -43.00 18.94 24.70
CA ASP A 69 -43.04 18.78 26.15
C ASP A 69 -44.45 18.97 26.73
N SER A 70 -45.36 19.56 25.96
CA SER A 70 -46.78 19.68 26.30
C SER A 70 -47.58 18.39 26.06
N GLN A 71 -46.99 17.39 25.39
CA GLN A 71 -47.66 16.13 25.04
C GLN A 71 -47.52 15.09 26.18
N PRO A 72 -48.45 14.12 26.30
CA PRO A 72 -48.34 13.06 27.31
C PRO A 72 -47.01 12.29 27.20
N GLU A 73 -46.36 12.07 28.33
CA GLU A 73 -45.02 11.45 28.42
C GLU A 73 -44.92 10.13 27.63
N GLU A 74 -45.98 9.31 27.68
CA GLU A 74 -46.10 8.02 26.99
C GLU A 74 -46.02 8.12 25.46
N HIS A 75 -46.22 9.32 24.88
CA HIS A 75 -46.24 9.54 23.44
C HIS A 75 -45.09 10.42 22.94
N ARG A 76 -44.34 11.09 23.82
CA ARG A 76 -43.27 12.03 23.45
C ARG A 76 -42.20 11.37 22.58
N GLU A 77 -41.66 10.23 23.01
CA GLU A 77 -40.60 9.53 22.27
C GLU A 77 -41.07 9.07 20.87
N ALA A 78 -42.32 8.58 20.77
CA ALA A 78 -42.90 8.17 19.51
C ALA A 78 -43.18 9.35 18.56
N LEU A 79 -43.61 10.50 19.10
CA LEU A 79 -43.82 11.71 18.32
C LEU A 79 -42.49 12.29 17.83
N GLU A 80 -41.47 12.34 18.68
CA GLU A 80 -40.12 12.80 18.32
C GLU A 80 -39.50 11.93 17.23
N HIS A 81 -39.58 10.60 17.37
CA HIS A 81 -39.09 9.68 16.36
C HIS A 81 -39.80 9.88 15.00
N ASN A 82 -41.12 10.03 15.02
CA ASN A 82 -41.91 10.25 13.80
C ASN A 82 -41.66 11.64 13.19
N ALA A 83 -41.40 12.66 14.00
CA ALA A 83 -41.04 14.00 13.52
C ALA A 83 -39.72 13.97 12.74
N ARG A 84 -38.71 13.24 13.23
CA ARG A 84 -37.43 13.05 12.52
C ARG A 84 -37.59 12.34 11.18
N ILE A 85 -38.41 11.28 11.14
CA ILE A 85 -38.72 10.56 9.89
C ILE A 85 -39.43 11.50 8.92
N LEU A 86 -40.45 12.22 9.38
CA LEU A 86 -41.22 13.14 8.56
C LEU A 86 -40.31 14.24 7.98
N TYR A 87 -39.46 14.85 8.81
CA TYR A 87 -38.51 15.87 8.37
C TYR A 87 -37.57 15.34 7.29
N GLY A 88 -37.02 14.13 7.45
CA GLY A 88 -36.19 13.50 6.43
C GLY A 88 -36.92 13.26 5.10
N LEU A 89 -38.19 12.85 5.14
CA LEU A 89 -39.00 12.63 3.94
C LEU A 89 -39.37 13.95 3.23
N ILE A 90 -39.62 15.03 4.00
CA ILE A 90 -39.81 16.37 3.44
C ILE A 90 -38.50 16.89 2.85
N HIS A 91 -37.39 16.66 3.53
CA HIS A 91 -36.04 17.05 3.07
C HIS A 91 -35.73 16.50 1.69
N ALA A 92 -36.01 15.21 1.43
CA ALA A 92 -35.80 14.57 0.13
C ALA A 92 -36.52 15.29 -1.02
N ARG A 93 -37.68 15.89 -0.75
CA ARG A 93 -38.47 16.67 -1.72
C ARG A 93 -37.95 18.10 -1.82
N TYR A 94 -37.63 18.72 -0.68
CA TYR A 94 -37.16 20.09 -0.61
C TYR A 94 -35.84 20.30 -1.35
N ILE A 95 -34.88 19.37 -1.23
CA ILE A 95 -33.57 19.48 -1.89
C ILE A 95 -33.62 19.36 -3.42
N LEU A 96 -34.79 19.07 -4.00
CA LEU A 96 -35.01 19.11 -5.45
C LEU A 96 -35.56 20.46 -5.94
N THR A 97 -35.97 21.32 -5.01
CA THR A 97 -36.42 22.69 -5.32
C THR A 97 -35.23 23.61 -5.53
N THR A 98 -35.43 24.75 -6.20
CA THR A 98 -34.36 25.74 -6.39
C THR A 98 -33.79 26.25 -5.07
N ARG A 99 -34.62 26.44 -4.02
CA ARG A 99 -34.14 26.89 -2.71
C ARG A 99 -33.29 25.83 -2.02
N GLY A 100 -33.79 24.59 -1.94
CA GLY A 100 -33.04 23.47 -1.35
C GLY A 100 -31.74 23.15 -2.09
N LEU A 101 -31.75 23.20 -3.43
CA LEU A 101 -30.55 23.01 -4.25
C LEU A 101 -29.45 24.04 -3.92
N ASN A 102 -29.81 25.31 -3.70
CA ASN A 102 -28.84 26.34 -3.32
C ASN A 102 -28.27 26.12 -1.91
N LYS A 103 -29.10 25.71 -0.93
CA LYS A 103 -28.61 25.37 0.41
C LYS A 103 -27.64 24.18 0.35
N MET A 104 -27.98 23.15 -0.43
CA MET A 104 -27.11 21.99 -0.63
C MET A 104 -25.85 22.32 -1.43
N PHE A 105 -25.87 23.32 -2.31
CA PHE A 105 -24.71 23.79 -3.05
C PHE A 105 -23.65 24.40 -2.13
N GLU A 106 -24.07 25.21 -1.15
CA GLU A 106 -23.16 25.77 -0.15
C GLU A 106 -22.47 24.67 0.66
N LYS A 107 -23.24 23.66 1.10
CA LYS A 107 -22.70 22.48 1.80
C LYS A 107 -21.74 21.66 0.93
N PHE A 108 -22.07 21.49 -0.35
CA PHE A 108 -21.21 20.80 -1.32
C PHE A 108 -19.87 21.54 -1.52
N ARG A 109 -19.93 22.87 -1.63
CA ARG A 109 -18.76 23.74 -1.78
C ARG A 109 -17.84 23.69 -0.55
N ASN A 110 -18.43 23.66 0.64
CA ASN A 110 -17.71 23.58 1.91
C ASN A 110 -17.14 22.18 2.19
N GLY A 111 -17.63 21.15 1.47
CA GLY A 111 -17.19 19.78 1.64
C GLY A 111 -17.84 19.08 2.84
N ASP A 112 -19.01 19.54 3.28
CA ASP A 112 -19.73 19.03 4.46
C ASP A 112 -20.07 17.53 4.33
N PHE A 113 -20.29 17.06 3.10
CA PHE A 113 -20.57 15.66 2.78
C PHE A 113 -19.29 14.79 2.70
N GLY A 114 -18.13 15.41 2.85
CA GLY A 114 -16.82 14.81 2.72
C GLY A 114 -16.30 14.75 1.28
N TYR A 115 -15.15 14.09 1.13
CA TYR A 115 -14.39 14.04 -0.10
C TYR A 115 -14.17 12.61 -0.60
N CYS A 116 -14.13 12.46 -1.92
CA CYS A 116 -13.92 11.18 -2.58
C CYS A 116 -12.63 10.49 -2.11
N PRO A 117 -12.67 9.21 -1.71
CA PRO A 117 -11.50 8.50 -1.20
C PRO A 117 -10.50 8.10 -2.30
N ARG A 118 -10.85 8.25 -3.58
CA ARG A 118 -9.95 7.90 -4.69
C ARG A 118 -8.90 8.98 -4.93
N VAL A 119 -7.64 8.56 -5.00
CA VAL A 119 -6.48 9.44 -5.22
C VAL A 119 -6.64 10.32 -6.47
N HIS A 120 -7.02 9.75 -7.61
CA HIS A 120 -7.19 10.52 -8.86
C HIS A 120 -8.44 11.42 -8.88
N CYS A 121 -9.34 11.28 -7.90
CA CYS A 121 -10.43 12.25 -7.74
C CYS A 121 -9.94 13.54 -7.09
N GLN A 122 -8.71 13.59 -6.56
CA GLN A 122 -8.11 14.81 -5.98
C GLN A 122 -9.02 15.48 -4.94
N LEU A 123 -9.58 14.67 -4.02
CA LEU A 123 -10.50 15.14 -2.98
C LEU A 123 -11.72 15.88 -3.56
N ASN A 124 -12.31 15.38 -4.65
CA ASN A 124 -13.58 15.91 -5.17
C ASN A 124 -14.68 15.83 -4.08
N PRO A 125 -15.43 16.91 -3.81
CA PRO A 125 -16.56 16.87 -2.89
C PRO A 125 -17.60 15.83 -3.31
N LEU A 126 -18.32 15.30 -2.33
CA LEU A 126 -19.34 14.27 -2.51
C LEU A 126 -20.75 14.86 -2.36
N LEU A 127 -21.75 14.17 -2.87
CA LEU A 127 -23.16 14.47 -2.62
C LEU A 127 -23.85 13.26 -1.98
N PRO A 128 -24.74 13.45 -0.99
CA PRO A 128 -25.56 12.36 -0.47
C PRO A 128 -26.52 11.83 -1.54
N ILE A 129 -26.85 10.55 -1.50
CA ILE A 129 -27.82 9.91 -2.41
C ILE A 129 -28.47 8.70 -1.73
N GLY A 130 -29.76 8.53 -1.95
CA GLY A 130 -30.51 7.34 -1.60
C GLY A 130 -30.45 6.28 -2.70
N LEU A 131 -30.39 5.00 -2.32
CA LEU A 131 -30.53 3.90 -3.28
C LEU A 131 -31.98 3.53 -3.56
N ASN A 132 -32.91 4.04 -2.73
CA ASN A 132 -34.34 3.86 -2.85
C ASN A 132 -35.02 5.10 -2.27
N ASP A 133 -36.20 5.42 -2.79
CA ASP A 133 -37.03 6.53 -2.29
C ASP A 133 -37.95 6.08 -1.13
N GLN A 134 -38.08 4.77 -0.89
CA GLN A 134 -38.80 4.21 0.24
C GLN A 134 -37.91 4.14 1.50
N PRO A 135 -38.39 4.60 2.66
CA PRO A 135 -37.64 4.56 3.91
C PRO A 135 -37.38 3.12 4.37
N ARG A 136 -36.35 2.95 5.20
CA ARG A 136 -35.89 1.71 5.84
C ARG A 136 -35.32 0.66 4.87
N MET A 137 -35.10 1.03 3.62
CA MET A 137 -34.55 0.13 2.59
C MET A 137 -33.02 0.12 2.57
N ALA A 138 -32.39 1.30 2.64
CA ALA A 138 -30.93 1.43 2.59
C ALA A 138 -30.45 2.73 3.24
N SER A 139 -29.28 2.68 3.86
CA SER A 139 -28.57 3.87 4.36
C SER A 139 -28.17 4.81 3.22
N VAL A 140 -28.01 6.10 3.53
CA VAL A 140 -27.44 7.09 2.60
C VAL A 140 -26.06 6.65 2.06
N LYS A 141 -25.83 6.89 0.78
CA LYS A 141 -24.53 6.75 0.11
C LYS A 141 -24.03 8.12 -0.32
N LEU A 142 -22.77 8.18 -0.71
CA LEU A 142 -22.11 9.39 -1.18
C LEU A 142 -21.69 9.22 -2.65
N TYR A 143 -22.21 10.07 -3.52
CA TYR A 143 -21.90 10.11 -4.95
C TYR A 143 -20.74 11.07 -5.25
N CYS A 144 -19.80 10.62 -6.07
CA CYS A 144 -18.73 11.46 -6.59
C CYS A 144 -18.96 11.78 -8.07
N SER A 145 -19.07 13.07 -8.42
CA SER A 145 -19.21 13.50 -9.83
C SER A 145 -17.96 13.26 -10.68
N LYS A 146 -16.78 13.11 -10.08
CA LYS A 146 -15.54 12.92 -10.84
C LYS A 146 -15.32 11.50 -11.32
N CYS A 147 -15.58 10.50 -10.47
CA CYS A 147 -15.44 9.09 -10.83
C CYS A 147 -16.76 8.36 -11.00
N GLU A 148 -17.90 9.04 -10.82
CA GLU A 148 -19.26 8.53 -11.00
C GLU A 148 -19.53 7.25 -10.23
N ASP A 149 -19.02 7.18 -8.99
CA ASP A 149 -19.13 5.99 -8.14
C ASP A 149 -19.73 6.35 -6.78
N LEU A 150 -20.28 5.34 -6.12
CA LEU A 150 -20.95 5.45 -4.83
C LEU A 150 -20.05 4.97 -3.69
N TYR A 151 -20.08 5.69 -2.59
CA TYR A 151 -19.25 5.44 -1.42
C TYR A 151 -20.10 5.34 -0.15
N ASN A 152 -19.63 4.55 0.80
CA ASN A 152 -20.17 4.58 2.15
C ASN A 152 -19.65 5.83 2.89
N PRO A 153 -20.47 6.48 3.74
CA PRO A 153 -19.99 7.50 4.65
C PRO A 153 -18.83 6.99 5.51
N LYS A 154 -17.83 7.85 5.78
CA LYS A 154 -16.66 7.46 6.59
C LYS A 154 -16.99 7.32 8.07
N SER A 155 -17.91 8.14 8.57
CA SER A 155 -18.38 8.09 9.96
C SER A 155 -19.50 7.06 10.10
N GLY A 156 -19.42 6.27 11.18
CA GLY A 156 -20.50 5.36 11.55
C GLY A 156 -21.81 6.09 11.81
N ARG A 157 -21.78 7.35 12.28
CA ARG A 157 -22.98 8.15 12.57
C ARG A 157 -23.79 8.46 11.31
N HIS A 158 -23.12 8.86 10.23
CA HIS A 158 -23.76 9.13 8.95
C HIS A 158 -24.26 7.87 8.25
N SER A 159 -23.67 6.71 8.57
CA SER A 159 -24.05 5.42 7.99
C SER A 159 -25.41 4.91 8.49
N VAL A 160 -25.94 5.50 9.57
CA VAL A 160 -27.27 5.20 10.14
C VAL A 160 -28.38 6.02 9.48
N ILE A 161 -28.05 7.11 8.78
CA ILE A 161 -29.04 7.97 8.12
C ILE A 161 -29.70 7.20 6.97
N ASP A 162 -31.01 7.28 6.88
CA ASP A 162 -31.79 6.69 5.80
C ASP A 162 -31.50 7.39 4.47
N GLY A 163 -31.25 6.60 3.42
CA GLY A 163 -31.01 7.14 2.08
C GLY A 163 -32.25 7.78 1.46
N ALA A 164 -33.45 7.34 1.86
CA ALA A 164 -34.71 7.91 1.38
C ALA A 164 -34.82 9.41 1.65
N TYR A 165 -34.12 9.93 2.68
CA TYR A 165 -34.12 11.35 3.03
C TYR A 165 -33.36 12.26 2.06
N PHE A 166 -32.67 11.68 1.09
CA PHE A 166 -32.00 12.39 0.00
C PHE A 166 -32.54 11.98 -1.37
N GLY A 167 -33.29 10.87 -1.44
CA GLY A 167 -33.84 10.32 -2.67
C GLY A 167 -32.81 9.83 -3.68
N THR A 168 -33.29 9.17 -4.73
CA THR A 168 -32.47 8.60 -5.80
C THR A 168 -32.02 9.62 -6.84
N SER A 169 -32.68 10.78 -6.90
CA SER A 169 -32.56 11.74 -8.00
C SER A 169 -31.73 13.00 -7.66
N PHE A 170 -31.41 13.23 -6.39
CA PHE A 170 -30.82 14.50 -5.95
C PHE A 170 -29.51 14.87 -6.65
N PRO A 171 -28.47 14.01 -6.75
CA PRO A 171 -27.24 14.41 -7.45
C PRO A 171 -27.44 14.74 -8.92
N ALA A 172 -28.37 14.05 -9.60
CA ALA A 172 -28.67 14.33 -11.01
C ALA A 172 -29.31 15.71 -11.17
N MET A 173 -30.32 16.02 -10.34
CA MET A 173 -30.97 17.33 -10.32
C MET A 173 -30.00 18.45 -9.93
N PHE A 174 -29.09 18.17 -8.98
CA PHE A 174 -28.05 19.09 -8.56
C PHE A 174 -27.13 19.47 -9.71
N PHE A 175 -26.57 18.50 -10.43
CA PHE A 175 -25.67 18.78 -11.55
C PHE A 175 -26.39 19.31 -12.80
N GLN A 176 -27.69 19.04 -12.96
CA GLN A 176 -28.50 19.69 -13.98
C GLN A 176 -28.68 21.19 -13.70
N ASN A 177 -28.81 21.58 -12.42
CA ASN A 177 -28.92 22.98 -12.02
C ASN A 177 -27.56 23.70 -11.97
N PHE A 178 -26.50 22.98 -11.58
CA PHE A 178 -25.14 23.49 -11.45
C PHE A 178 -24.16 22.75 -12.38
N PRO A 179 -24.30 22.85 -13.72
CA PRO A 179 -23.50 22.08 -14.67
C PRO A 179 -22.00 22.38 -14.57
N ASN A 180 -21.64 23.61 -14.20
CA ASN A 180 -20.25 24.04 -14.03
C ASN A 180 -19.52 23.33 -12.88
N MET A 181 -20.25 22.66 -11.99
CA MET A 181 -19.66 21.88 -10.88
C MET A 181 -19.28 20.46 -11.29
N ILE A 182 -19.64 20.02 -12.51
CA ILE A 182 -19.22 18.72 -13.03
C ILE A 182 -17.75 18.85 -13.45
N PRO A 183 -16.83 18.15 -12.78
CA PRO A 183 -15.41 18.21 -13.13
C PRO A 183 -15.16 17.51 -14.46
N ILE A 184 -14.04 17.85 -15.13
CA ILE A 184 -13.55 17.07 -16.26
C ILE A 184 -13.13 15.70 -15.74
N HIS A 185 -13.64 14.64 -16.37
CA HIS A 185 -13.38 13.27 -15.93
C HIS A 185 -11.93 12.88 -16.25
N PRO A 186 -11.16 12.38 -15.27
CA PRO A 186 -9.80 11.93 -15.51
C PRO A 186 -9.83 10.67 -16.38
N LYS A 187 -8.97 10.62 -17.41
CA LYS A 187 -8.75 9.38 -18.18
C LYS A 187 -8.01 8.32 -17.38
N GLU A 188 -7.15 8.76 -16.47
CA GLU A 188 -6.31 7.89 -15.65
C GLU A 188 -7.13 7.27 -14.51
N THR A 189 -7.32 5.95 -14.58
CA THR A 189 -7.91 5.18 -13.49
C THR A 189 -6.80 4.63 -12.61
N TYR A 190 -7.00 4.71 -11.28
CA TYR A 190 -6.11 4.05 -10.33
C TYR A 190 -6.17 2.57 -10.63
N VAL A 191 -5.09 2.03 -11.18
CA VAL A 191 -4.95 0.59 -11.35
C VAL A 191 -4.32 0.09 -10.06
N PRO A 192 -5.08 -0.56 -9.17
CA PRO A 192 -4.50 -1.09 -7.96
C PRO A 192 -3.48 -2.14 -8.38
N ARG A 193 -2.23 -1.80 -8.13
CA ARG A 193 -1.09 -2.63 -8.44
C ARG A 193 -0.54 -3.16 -7.13
N VAL A 194 -0.38 -4.47 -7.06
CA VAL A 194 0.41 -5.10 -6.01
C VAL A 194 1.71 -5.50 -6.70
N PHE A 195 2.82 -4.91 -6.26
CA PHE A 195 4.14 -5.13 -6.88
C PHE A 195 4.21 -4.73 -8.37
N GLY A 196 3.56 -3.62 -8.76
CA GLY A 196 3.52 -3.18 -10.17
C GLY A 196 2.58 -3.97 -11.08
N PHE A 197 2.18 -5.17 -10.68
CA PHE A 197 1.19 -6.00 -11.38
C PHE A 197 -0.22 -5.57 -11.04
N LYS A 198 -1.05 -5.41 -12.07
CA LYS A 198 -2.46 -5.05 -11.89
C LYS A 198 -3.17 -6.19 -11.15
N LEU A 199 -3.88 -5.90 -10.05
CA LEU A 199 -4.70 -6.89 -9.35
C LEU A 199 -5.72 -7.49 -10.32
N HIS A 200 -5.74 -8.82 -10.48
CA HIS A 200 -6.49 -9.49 -11.55
C HIS A 200 -8.01 -9.21 -11.51
N GLU A 201 -8.61 -9.19 -10.32
CA GLU A 201 -10.04 -8.93 -10.12
C GLU A 201 -10.42 -7.48 -10.45
N TYR A 202 -9.66 -6.52 -9.93
CA TYR A 202 -9.80 -5.11 -10.27
C TYR A 202 -9.46 -4.81 -11.73
N SER A 203 -8.57 -5.59 -12.35
CA SER A 203 -8.24 -5.48 -13.77
C SER A 203 -9.40 -5.91 -14.66
N LYS A 204 -10.16 -6.94 -14.27
CA LYS A 204 -11.41 -7.34 -14.95
C LYS A 204 -12.45 -6.22 -14.86
N LEU A 205 -12.69 -5.69 -13.65
CA LEU A 205 -13.60 -4.56 -13.45
C LEU A 205 -13.15 -3.31 -14.23
N THR A 206 -11.86 -3.02 -14.25
CA THR A 206 -11.29 -1.88 -14.97
C THR A 206 -11.45 -2.05 -16.49
N ARG A 207 -11.17 -3.24 -17.04
CA ARG A 207 -11.41 -3.55 -18.46
C ARG A 207 -12.89 -3.42 -18.83
N TRP A 208 -13.79 -3.87 -17.96
CA TRP A 208 -15.23 -3.74 -18.18
C TRP A 208 -15.68 -2.27 -18.14
N ARG A 209 -15.23 -1.48 -17.15
CA ARG A 209 -15.52 -0.04 -17.04
C ARG A 209 -14.98 0.74 -18.24
N GLU A 210 -13.75 0.46 -18.66
CA GLU A 210 -13.13 1.04 -19.85
C GLU A 210 -13.94 0.73 -21.11
N LEU A 211 -14.42 -0.50 -21.26
CA LEU A 211 -15.28 -0.90 -22.37
C LEU A 211 -16.62 -0.13 -22.35
N GLN A 212 -17.24 0.08 -21.19
CA GLN A 212 -18.47 0.87 -21.08
C GLN A 212 -18.23 2.34 -21.41
N ARG A 213 -17.12 2.93 -20.94
CA ARG A 213 -16.70 4.29 -21.30
C ARG A 213 -16.57 4.44 -22.82
N LEU A 214 -15.80 3.56 -23.47
CA LEU A 214 -15.60 3.60 -24.92
C LEU A 214 -16.92 3.43 -25.70
N LYS A 215 -17.87 2.62 -25.20
CA LYS A 215 -19.21 2.50 -25.79
C LYS A 215 -20.00 3.81 -25.68
N LEU A 216 -19.94 4.47 -24.53
CA LEU A 216 -20.59 5.75 -24.29
C LEU A 216 -19.99 6.85 -25.19
N GLU A 217 -18.65 6.96 -25.23
CA GLU A 217 -17.95 7.94 -26.09
C GLU A 217 -18.32 7.76 -27.56
N ARG A 218 -18.37 6.52 -28.06
CA ARG A 218 -18.82 6.24 -29.45
C ARG A 218 -20.27 6.63 -29.68
N ARG A 219 -21.16 6.41 -28.71
CA ARG A 219 -22.57 6.79 -28.81
C ARG A 219 -22.72 8.31 -28.87
N LEU A 220 -22.04 9.04 -27.99
CA LEU A 220 -22.06 10.51 -27.95
C LEU A 220 -21.46 11.12 -29.22
N ALA A 221 -20.33 10.58 -29.70
CA ALA A 221 -19.72 11.01 -30.96
C ALA A 221 -20.63 10.78 -32.18
N LYS A 222 -21.36 9.65 -32.24
CA LYS A 222 -22.36 9.39 -33.28
C LYS A 222 -23.53 10.38 -33.24
N SER A 223 -23.86 10.91 -32.07
CA SER A 223 -24.88 11.95 -31.89
C SER A 223 -24.34 13.38 -32.10
N GLY A 224 -23.08 13.55 -32.52
CA GLY A 224 -22.49 14.86 -32.78
C GLY A 224 -22.08 15.65 -31.53
N ILE A 225 -22.03 15.01 -30.35
CA ILE A 225 -21.72 15.67 -29.08
C ILE A 225 -20.20 15.75 -28.88
N GLN A 226 -19.68 16.94 -28.56
CA GLN A 226 -18.27 17.15 -28.22
C GLN A 226 -17.99 16.64 -26.81
N ILE A 227 -17.00 15.75 -26.66
CA ILE A 227 -16.74 15.02 -25.40
C ILE A 227 -15.32 15.21 -24.86
N LYS A 228 -14.47 15.96 -25.56
CA LYS A 228 -13.05 16.16 -25.21
C LYS A 228 -12.86 17.54 -24.61
N ASP A 229 -12.27 17.61 -23.41
CA ASP A 229 -11.90 18.84 -22.70
C ASP A 229 -13.07 19.83 -22.50
N VAL A 230 -14.30 19.31 -22.37
CA VAL A 230 -15.50 20.08 -22.05
C VAL A 230 -16.01 19.73 -20.64
N VAL A 231 -16.85 20.58 -20.07
CA VAL A 231 -17.53 20.31 -18.78
C VAL A 231 -18.36 19.03 -18.89
N GLY A 232 -18.14 18.07 -17.97
CA GLY A 232 -18.72 16.72 -18.05
C GLY A 232 -18.12 15.81 -19.14
N GLY A 233 -17.04 16.23 -19.80
CA GLY A 233 -16.29 15.45 -20.79
C GLY A 233 -14.99 14.83 -20.25
N PHE A 234 -14.18 14.25 -21.13
CA PHE A 234 -12.93 13.55 -20.80
C PHE A 234 -11.67 14.34 -21.23
N GLN A 235 -10.62 14.27 -20.42
CA GLN A 235 -9.35 14.96 -20.68
C GLN A 235 -8.56 14.37 -21.87
N THR A 236 -7.88 15.17 -22.69
CA THR A 236 -7.01 14.68 -23.79
C THR A 236 -5.54 14.48 -23.41
N ASP A 237 -4.83 13.60 -24.13
CA ASP A 237 -3.45 13.18 -23.83
C ASP A 237 -2.38 14.20 -24.29
N SER A 238 -2.77 15.41 -24.71
CA SER A 238 -1.82 16.46 -25.07
C SER A 238 -1.38 17.23 -23.81
N GLY A 239 -0.17 16.93 -23.35
CA GLY A 239 0.47 17.58 -22.22
C GLY A 239 0.54 19.11 -22.36
N LYS A 240 -0.10 19.80 -21.42
CA LYS A 240 0.38 20.98 -20.69
C LYS A 240 -0.61 21.28 -19.57
N SER A 241 -0.12 21.13 -18.35
CA SER A 241 -0.79 21.59 -17.14
C SER A 241 -1.19 23.06 -17.27
N VAL A 242 -2.48 23.37 -17.18
CA VAL A 242 -2.89 24.64 -16.56
C VAL A 242 -2.75 24.42 -15.05
N SER A 243 -1.52 24.57 -14.59
CA SER A 243 -1.16 24.49 -13.17
C SER A 243 -1.70 25.72 -12.44
N ARG A 244 -2.74 25.54 -11.62
CA ARG A 244 -2.84 26.31 -10.38
C ARG A 244 -1.88 25.65 -9.40
N ASN A 245 -0.80 26.37 -9.10
CA ASN A 245 0.29 25.94 -8.23
C ASN A 245 -0.22 25.51 -6.86
N VAL A 246 -0.17 24.21 -6.58
CA VAL A 246 0.04 23.69 -5.23
C VAL A 246 1.12 22.63 -5.36
N SER A 247 2.35 23.03 -5.08
CA SER A 247 3.53 22.18 -5.04
C SER A 247 3.36 21.11 -3.95
N THR A 248 3.11 19.87 -4.37
CA THR A 248 3.35 18.68 -3.54
C THR A 248 4.48 17.87 -4.19
N PRO A 249 5.54 17.50 -3.46
CA PRO A 249 6.66 16.76 -4.04
C PRO A 249 6.27 15.30 -4.27
N SER A 250 6.13 14.91 -5.53
CA SER A 250 6.00 13.50 -5.93
C SER A 250 7.29 12.76 -5.56
N THR A 251 7.22 11.87 -4.55
CA THR A 251 8.39 11.15 -4.01
C THR A 251 8.71 9.84 -4.76
N ILE A 252 8.30 9.70 -6.02
CA ILE A 252 8.62 8.50 -6.81
C ILE A 252 9.32 8.95 -8.10
N GLN A 253 10.64 9.05 -8.02
CA GLN A 253 11.50 8.96 -9.20
C GLN A 253 12.00 7.51 -9.29
N GLU A 254 11.40 6.73 -10.19
CA GLU A 254 11.94 5.44 -10.62
C GLU A 254 13.24 5.69 -11.38
N ILE A 255 14.40 5.41 -10.77
CA ILE A 255 15.65 5.31 -11.52
C ILE A 255 15.62 3.96 -12.22
N ASN A 256 15.39 4.00 -13.53
CA ASN A 256 15.04 2.88 -14.37
C ASN A 256 16.17 1.88 -14.68
N ARG A 257 17.40 2.05 -14.16
CA ARG A 257 18.52 1.15 -14.49
C ARG A 257 19.50 0.94 -13.33
N TYR A 258 19.88 -0.33 -13.14
CA TYR A 258 20.84 -0.82 -12.17
C TYR A 258 22.26 -0.27 -12.36
N ASP A 259 22.53 0.30 -13.53
CA ASP A 259 23.89 0.59 -13.99
C ASP A 259 24.38 2.01 -13.67
N ASN A 260 23.52 2.92 -13.18
CA ASN A 260 23.90 4.32 -12.93
C ASN A 260 23.34 4.86 -11.59
N ILE A 261 23.93 4.42 -10.48
CA ILE A 261 23.76 5.15 -9.21
C ILE A 261 24.60 6.44 -9.23
N PRO A 262 24.08 7.58 -8.74
CA PRO A 262 24.86 8.80 -8.64
C PRO A 262 26.15 8.60 -7.83
N PRO A 263 27.25 9.30 -8.14
CA PRO A 263 28.46 9.27 -7.32
C PRO A 263 28.15 9.68 -5.87
N LYS A 264 28.96 9.21 -4.91
CA LYS A 264 28.76 9.44 -3.46
C LYS A 264 27.41 8.93 -2.95
N SER A 265 26.84 7.92 -3.62
CA SER A 265 25.67 7.22 -3.11
C SER A 265 26.06 6.31 -1.96
N ARG A 266 25.12 6.06 -1.05
CA ARG A 266 25.28 5.09 0.02
C ARG A 266 24.20 4.02 -0.12
N VAL A 267 24.64 2.83 -0.51
CA VAL A 267 23.78 1.68 -0.80
C VAL A 267 23.79 0.74 0.39
N PHE A 268 22.61 0.43 0.93
CA PHE A 268 22.49 -0.48 2.07
C PHE A 268 21.64 -1.70 1.73
N SER A 269 22.11 -2.90 2.08
CA SER A 269 21.33 -4.11 1.93
C SER A 269 21.80 -5.22 2.86
N MET A 270 20.87 -5.99 3.42
CA MET A 270 21.21 -7.16 4.24
C MET A 270 20.36 -8.36 3.86
N ILE A 271 20.91 -9.55 4.12
CA ILE A 271 20.22 -10.83 3.91
C ILE A 271 20.13 -11.59 5.24
N GLN A 272 19.00 -12.25 5.48
CA GLN A 272 18.85 -13.08 6.68
C GLN A 272 19.76 -14.33 6.60
N PRO A 273 20.40 -14.74 7.72
CA PRO A 273 21.14 -16.00 7.83
C PRO A 273 20.15 -17.16 7.81
N THR A 274 19.88 -17.63 6.60
CA THR A 274 18.97 -18.74 6.31
C THR A 274 19.76 -19.95 5.77
N GLY A 275 21.05 -20.03 6.13
CA GLY A 275 21.98 -21.04 5.65
C GLY A 275 22.37 -20.84 4.18
N LYS A 276 22.49 -21.96 3.46
CA LYS A 276 22.94 -22.00 2.05
C LYS A 276 22.12 -21.09 1.14
N ILE A 277 22.81 -20.34 0.27
CA ILE A 277 22.18 -19.49 -0.75
C ILE A 277 21.74 -20.37 -1.93
N HIS A 278 20.49 -20.20 -2.37
CA HIS A 278 19.99 -20.85 -3.58
C HIS A 278 20.07 -19.93 -4.80
N LEU A 279 19.93 -20.51 -5.99
CA LEU A 279 20.01 -19.82 -7.29
C LEU A 279 19.13 -18.57 -7.35
N GLY A 280 17.89 -18.64 -6.84
CA GLY A 280 17.01 -17.48 -6.77
C GLY A 280 17.53 -16.32 -5.90
N ASN A 281 18.23 -16.59 -4.79
CA ASN A 281 18.86 -15.53 -3.98
C ASN A 281 20.12 -15.01 -4.67
N TYR A 282 20.90 -15.89 -5.28
CA TYR A 282 22.13 -15.55 -6.00
C TYR A 282 21.84 -14.57 -7.15
N LEU A 283 20.91 -14.94 -8.04
CA LEU A 283 20.50 -14.10 -9.18
C LEU A 283 19.65 -12.88 -8.74
N GLY A 284 18.93 -12.98 -7.62
CA GLY A 284 18.04 -11.94 -7.16
C GLY A 284 18.71 -10.80 -6.37
N ALA A 285 19.81 -11.06 -5.66
CA ALA A 285 20.42 -10.06 -4.80
C ALA A 285 21.95 -10.07 -4.85
N VAL A 286 22.58 -11.24 -4.70
CA VAL A 286 24.03 -11.30 -4.45
C VAL A 286 24.86 -10.91 -5.68
N LYS A 287 24.49 -11.42 -6.87
CA LYS A 287 25.13 -11.01 -8.13
C LYS A 287 25.00 -9.51 -8.36
N SER A 288 23.82 -8.99 -8.03
CA SER A 288 23.45 -7.58 -8.07
C SER A 288 24.33 -6.71 -7.16
N TRP A 289 24.55 -7.12 -5.90
CA TRP A 289 25.46 -6.42 -4.97
C TRP A 289 26.90 -6.37 -5.49
N ARG A 290 27.39 -7.49 -6.05
CA ARG A 290 28.72 -7.57 -6.66
C ARG A 290 28.85 -6.62 -7.84
N THR A 291 27.86 -6.56 -8.73
CA THR A 291 27.89 -5.65 -9.88
C THR A 291 27.93 -4.19 -9.43
N LEU A 292 27.08 -3.80 -8.48
CA LEU A 292 27.03 -2.44 -7.94
C LEU A 292 28.36 -2.03 -7.29
N ALA A 293 28.91 -2.89 -6.42
CA ALA A 293 30.16 -2.59 -5.72
C ALA A 293 31.37 -2.45 -6.68
N ASN A 294 31.29 -3.07 -7.86
CA ASN A 294 32.35 -2.98 -8.87
C ASN A 294 32.16 -1.83 -9.86
N SER A 295 30.95 -1.29 -10.03
CA SER A 295 30.66 -0.27 -11.05
C SER A 295 30.93 1.16 -10.60
N ASN A 296 30.95 1.45 -9.29
CA ASN A 296 31.08 2.82 -8.79
C ASN A 296 31.96 2.88 -7.54
N SER A 297 33.25 3.17 -7.70
CA SER A 297 34.21 3.28 -6.59
C SER A 297 34.03 4.53 -5.73
N GLU A 298 33.26 5.52 -6.17
CA GLU A 298 32.98 6.76 -5.42
C GLU A 298 31.79 6.63 -4.46
N SER A 299 31.15 5.46 -4.42
CA SER A 299 29.97 5.18 -3.60
C SER A 299 30.31 4.19 -2.47
N GLU A 300 29.54 4.26 -1.39
CA GLU A 300 29.69 3.39 -0.24
C GLU A 300 28.66 2.25 -0.29
N PHE A 301 29.14 1.01 -0.19
CA PHE A 301 28.30 -0.18 -0.18
C PHE A 301 28.36 -0.85 1.19
N ILE A 302 27.22 -0.88 1.86
CA ILE A 302 27.06 -1.42 3.20
C ILE A 302 26.19 -2.65 3.10
N TYR A 303 26.84 -3.80 3.17
CA TYR A 303 26.20 -5.10 3.11
C TYR A 303 26.32 -5.85 4.42
N GLY A 304 25.42 -6.80 4.65
CA GLY A 304 25.49 -7.56 5.88
C GLY A 304 24.51 -8.70 6.00
N ILE A 305 24.61 -9.34 7.16
CA ILE A 305 23.75 -10.44 7.56
C ILE A 305 22.81 -9.93 8.64
N ALA A 306 21.52 -9.92 8.33
CA ALA A 306 20.43 -9.48 9.21
C ALA A 306 20.07 -10.56 10.23
N ASP A 307 20.96 -10.81 11.20
CA ASP A 307 20.79 -11.85 12.21
C ASP A 307 19.79 -11.48 13.32
N LEU A 308 19.57 -10.21 13.63
CA LEU A 308 18.47 -9.77 14.51
C LEU A 308 17.11 -10.03 13.85
N HIS A 309 16.97 -9.74 12.56
CA HIS A 309 15.76 -10.08 11.80
C HIS A 309 15.52 -11.59 11.72
N ALA A 310 16.59 -12.40 11.68
CA ALA A 310 16.46 -13.85 11.71
C ALA A 310 15.90 -14.35 13.04
N TYR A 311 16.15 -13.61 14.13
CA TYR A 311 15.76 -13.95 15.48
C TYR A 311 14.27 -13.73 15.77
N THR A 312 13.54 -13.02 14.90
CA THR A 312 12.07 -12.85 15.04
C THR A 312 11.31 -14.18 14.93
N ILE A 313 11.96 -15.22 14.38
CA ILE A 313 11.49 -16.60 14.36
C ILE A 313 12.53 -17.42 15.12
N TYR A 314 12.13 -18.05 16.23
CA TYR A 314 13.04 -18.82 17.08
C TYR A 314 13.75 -19.93 16.28
N LYS A 315 15.08 -19.98 16.41
CA LYS A 315 15.93 -21.04 15.87
C LYS A 315 16.84 -21.58 16.97
N PRO A 316 17.19 -22.87 16.97
CA PRO A 316 18.24 -23.39 17.84
C PRO A 316 19.54 -22.60 17.71
N ALA A 317 20.23 -22.35 18.83
CA ALA A 317 21.40 -21.48 18.86
C ALA A 317 22.54 -21.95 17.93
N GLU A 318 22.82 -23.27 17.93
CA GLU A 318 23.84 -23.86 17.05
C GLU A 318 23.47 -23.73 15.57
N GLU A 319 22.19 -23.88 15.23
CA GLU A 319 21.72 -23.72 13.85
C GLU A 319 21.88 -22.27 13.39
N LEU A 320 21.51 -21.29 14.22
CA LEU A 320 21.69 -19.87 13.90
C LEU A 320 23.17 -19.53 13.74
N LYS A 321 24.04 -20.03 14.62
CA LYS A 321 25.49 -19.84 14.53
C LYS A 321 26.03 -20.42 13.22
N GLN A 322 25.65 -21.65 12.87
CA GLN A 322 26.05 -22.27 11.61
C GLN A 322 25.55 -21.46 10.39
N ASN A 323 24.28 -21.06 10.40
CA ASN A 323 23.66 -20.29 9.32
C ASN A 323 24.33 -18.92 9.11
N ARG A 324 24.80 -18.27 10.18
CA ARG A 324 25.54 -17.00 10.11
C ARG A 324 26.85 -17.15 9.32
N TYR A 325 27.65 -18.16 9.64
CA TYR A 325 28.91 -18.42 8.92
C TYR A 325 28.68 -18.87 7.48
N GLN A 326 27.69 -19.73 7.25
CA GLN A 326 27.33 -20.16 5.89
C GLN A 326 26.88 -18.97 5.03
N ALA A 327 26.15 -18.01 5.60
CA ALA A 327 25.69 -16.84 4.87
C ALA A 327 26.87 -15.94 4.45
N ILE A 328 27.80 -15.62 5.36
CA ILE A 328 29.00 -14.83 5.03
C ILE A 328 29.86 -15.55 4.00
N ALA A 329 30.15 -16.84 4.22
CA ALA A 329 30.95 -17.63 3.28
C ALA A 329 30.29 -17.65 1.89
N SER A 330 28.96 -17.76 1.81
CA SER A 330 28.23 -17.71 0.54
C SER A 330 28.34 -16.35 -0.17
N LEU A 331 28.30 -15.23 0.58
CA LEU A 331 28.46 -13.89 0.01
C LEU A 331 29.87 -13.67 -0.55
N LEU A 332 30.90 -14.05 0.22
CA LEU A 332 32.29 -13.97 -0.22
C LEU A 332 32.55 -14.87 -1.44
N ALA A 333 32.11 -16.12 -1.38
CA ALA A 333 32.23 -17.08 -2.48
C ALA A 333 31.49 -16.62 -3.76
N SER A 334 30.45 -15.82 -3.62
CA SER A 334 29.74 -15.22 -4.76
C SER A 334 30.53 -14.08 -5.43
N GLY A 335 31.70 -13.72 -4.90
CA GLY A 335 32.60 -12.70 -5.44
C GLY A 335 32.39 -11.32 -4.84
N LEU A 336 31.85 -11.22 -3.62
CA LEU A 336 31.75 -9.96 -2.91
C LEU A 336 33.12 -9.59 -2.33
N ASP A 337 33.62 -8.41 -2.70
CA ASP A 337 34.94 -7.91 -2.32
C ASP A 337 34.84 -6.95 -1.12
N THR A 338 35.38 -7.39 0.03
CA THR A 338 35.33 -6.66 1.30
C THR A 338 36.24 -5.42 1.36
N THR A 339 37.08 -5.24 0.33
CA THR A 339 37.83 -3.99 0.15
C THR A 339 36.95 -2.89 -0.47
N LYS A 340 35.90 -3.26 -1.21
CA LYS A 340 34.97 -2.35 -1.90
C LYS A 340 33.65 -2.16 -1.18
N CYS A 341 33.30 -3.06 -0.26
CA CYS A 341 32.09 -2.94 0.54
C CYS A 341 32.34 -3.32 2.00
N THR A 342 31.54 -2.76 2.90
CA THR A 342 31.48 -3.17 4.29
C THR A 342 30.60 -4.42 4.41
N LEU A 343 31.09 -5.48 5.05
CA LEU A 343 30.36 -6.73 5.26
C LEU A 343 30.41 -7.15 6.74
N TYR A 344 29.27 -7.22 7.41
CA TYR A 344 29.21 -7.50 8.85
C TYR A 344 27.89 -8.18 9.27
N PHE A 345 27.84 -8.59 10.54
CA PHE A 345 26.61 -9.08 11.19
C PHE A 345 25.86 -7.92 11.83
N GLN A 346 24.56 -7.79 11.59
CA GLN A 346 23.70 -6.74 12.14
C GLN A 346 23.83 -6.63 13.68
N SER A 347 23.79 -7.76 14.38
CA SER A 347 23.92 -7.84 15.84
C SER A 347 25.28 -7.36 16.40
N ALA A 348 26.30 -7.24 15.54
CA ALA A 348 27.63 -6.81 15.96
C ALA A 348 27.77 -5.27 16.09
N VAL A 349 26.75 -4.51 15.65
CA VAL A 349 26.72 -3.05 15.71
C VAL A 349 25.49 -2.65 16.56
N PRO A 350 25.67 -2.37 17.87
CA PRO A 350 24.57 -2.14 18.81
C PRO A 350 23.68 -0.95 18.44
N GLU A 351 24.22 0.02 17.71
CA GLU A 351 23.53 1.23 17.24
C GLU A 351 22.28 0.91 16.40
N HIS A 352 22.22 -0.27 15.76
CA HIS A 352 21.01 -0.75 15.08
C HIS A 352 19.84 -0.92 16.05
N SER A 353 20.08 -1.55 17.20
CA SER A 353 19.04 -1.78 18.22
C SER A 353 18.67 -0.49 18.95
N GLU A 354 19.66 0.39 19.16
CA GLU A 354 19.44 1.70 19.76
C GLU A 354 18.55 2.58 18.88
N LEU A 355 18.89 2.78 17.61
CA LEU A 355 18.06 3.56 16.70
C LEU A 355 16.68 2.91 16.48
N ASN A 356 16.62 1.57 16.44
CA ASN A 356 15.34 0.86 16.36
C ASN A 356 14.38 1.25 17.48
N TRP A 357 14.87 1.43 18.71
CA TRP A 357 14.01 1.86 19.82
C TRP A 357 13.41 3.24 19.55
N TYR A 358 14.25 4.21 19.17
CA TYR A 358 13.78 5.58 18.87
C TYR A 358 12.75 5.58 17.74
N LEU A 359 13.03 4.89 16.63
CA LEU A 359 12.13 4.86 15.48
C LEU A 359 10.85 4.06 15.77
N THR A 360 10.91 3.03 16.63
CA THR A 360 9.72 2.31 17.07
C THR A 360 8.77 3.24 17.84
N CYS A 361 9.29 4.11 18.71
CA CYS A 361 8.49 5.12 19.42
C CYS A 361 7.84 6.15 18.49
N MET A 362 8.36 6.34 17.27
CA MET A 362 7.76 7.23 16.26
C MET A 362 6.84 6.50 15.29
N THR A 363 6.76 5.18 15.35
CA THR A 363 6.01 4.36 14.40
C THR A 363 4.66 3.98 15.00
N SER A 364 3.55 4.35 14.34
CA SER A 364 2.22 4.01 14.84
C SER A 364 1.89 2.52 14.68
N MET A 365 1.15 1.97 15.63
CA MET A 365 0.58 0.62 15.54
C MET A 365 -0.23 0.42 14.25
N GLY A 366 -0.95 1.45 13.81
CA GLY A 366 -1.74 1.40 12.57
C GLY A 366 -0.88 1.23 11.31
N GLN A 367 0.31 1.84 11.25
CA GLN A 367 1.25 1.66 10.14
C GLN A 367 1.78 0.22 10.09
N LEU A 368 2.15 -0.34 11.24
CA LEU A 368 2.63 -1.72 11.35
C LEU A 368 1.50 -2.73 11.02
N ASN A 369 0.29 -2.53 11.54
CA ASN A 369 -0.88 -3.38 11.26
C ASN A 369 -1.27 -3.45 9.78
N ARG A 370 -0.94 -2.43 8.98
CA ARG A 370 -1.21 -2.44 7.53
C ARG A 370 -0.19 -3.23 6.70
N MET A 371 0.92 -3.66 7.30
CA MET A 371 1.94 -4.43 6.58
C MET A 371 1.39 -5.81 6.20
N THR A 372 1.58 -6.25 4.95
CA THR A 372 1.01 -7.53 4.48
C THR A 372 1.81 -8.74 4.95
N GLN A 373 3.12 -8.55 5.18
CA GLN A 373 4.03 -9.63 5.53
C GLN A 373 3.77 -10.22 6.92
N TRP A 374 3.42 -9.41 7.93
CA TRP A 374 3.12 -9.96 9.26
C TRP A 374 1.84 -10.81 9.23
N LYS A 375 0.82 -10.40 8.47
CA LYS A 375 -0.42 -11.18 8.28
C LYS A 375 -0.15 -12.56 7.70
N SER A 376 0.75 -12.63 6.71
CA SER A 376 1.14 -13.91 6.10
C SER A 376 2.04 -14.79 6.98
N LYS A 377 2.91 -14.19 7.82
CA LYS A 377 3.88 -14.92 8.65
C LYS A 377 3.31 -15.37 10.01
N ALA A 378 2.20 -14.80 10.48
CA ALA A 378 1.53 -15.17 11.73
C ALA A 378 0.75 -16.50 11.66
N GLN A 379 1.06 -17.41 10.72
CA GLN A 379 0.37 -18.70 10.51
C GLN A 379 -1.17 -18.58 10.43
N GLN A 380 -1.66 -17.91 9.39
CA GLN A 380 -3.09 -17.91 9.09
C GLN A 380 -3.50 -19.24 8.43
N THR A 381 -4.41 -19.97 9.09
CA THR A 381 -5.46 -20.74 8.40
C THR A 381 -6.41 -19.73 7.75
N GLU A 382 -6.90 -19.99 6.54
CA GLU A 382 -7.64 -19.05 5.66
C GLU A 382 -8.96 -18.45 6.24
N SER A 383 -9.29 -18.70 7.50
CA SER A 383 -10.58 -18.40 8.14
C SER A 383 -10.52 -17.48 9.37
N SER A 384 -9.37 -16.85 9.67
CA SER A 384 -9.22 -16.01 10.87
C SER A 384 -9.17 -14.51 10.58
N THR A 385 -9.99 -13.74 11.30
CA THR A 385 -10.06 -12.28 11.22
C THR A 385 -8.96 -11.65 12.08
N ILE A 386 -8.54 -10.42 11.76
CA ILE A 386 -7.50 -9.66 12.49
C ILE A 386 -7.81 -9.47 14.00
N THR A 387 -9.07 -9.67 14.40
CA THR A 387 -9.57 -9.57 15.77
C THR A 387 -9.52 -10.89 16.55
N ASP A 388 -9.04 -11.99 15.97
CA ASP A 388 -8.94 -13.26 16.70
C ASP A 388 -7.84 -13.17 17.77
N GLU A 389 -8.23 -13.13 19.04
CA GLU A 389 -7.33 -13.06 20.21
C GLU A 389 -6.20 -14.10 20.15
N LYS A 390 -6.50 -15.30 19.59
CA LYS A 390 -5.52 -16.39 19.40
C LYS A 390 -4.36 -16.04 18.45
N VAL A 391 -4.58 -15.18 17.46
CA VAL A 391 -3.53 -14.72 16.53
C VAL A 391 -2.62 -13.70 17.22
N MET A 392 -3.20 -12.82 18.04
CA MET A 392 -2.42 -11.87 18.84
C MET A 392 -1.61 -12.57 19.93
N GLU A 393 -2.15 -13.62 20.57
CA GLU A 393 -1.48 -14.37 21.63
C GLU A 393 -0.27 -15.19 21.13
N SER A 394 -0.36 -15.75 19.92
CA SER A 394 0.72 -16.55 19.32
C SER A 394 1.81 -15.71 18.64
N THR A 395 1.49 -14.49 18.21
CA THR A 395 2.43 -13.62 17.47
C THR A 395 3.41 -12.90 18.40
N LYS A 396 4.71 -12.99 18.09
CA LYS A 396 5.75 -12.31 18.87
C LYS A 396 5.90 -10.85 18.45
N ALA A 397 6.07 -9.96 19.44
CA ALA A 397 6.24 -8.51 19.20
C ALA A 397 7.37 -8.19 18.21
N GLY A 398 8.47 -8.94 18.22
CA GLY A 398 9.55 -8.76 17.25
C GLY A 398 9.11 -8.95 15.79
N LEU A 399 8.22 -9.89 15.51
CA LEU A 399 7.66 -10.10 14.17
C LEU A 399 6.68 -8.98 13.76
N PHE A 400 6.14 -8.25 14.72
CA PHE A 400 5.30 -7.08 14.45
C PHE A 400 6.15 -5.81 14.24
N CYS A 401 7.19 -5.61 15.05
CA CYS A 401 8.00 -4.41 15.06
C CYS A 401 9.22 -4.44 14.11
N TYR A 402 9.57 -5.58 13.51
CA TYR A 402 10.76 -5.64 12.63
C TYR A 402 10.76 -4.64 11.46
N PRO A 403 9.63 -4.14 10.91
CA PRO A 403 9.70 -3.10 9.89
C PRO A 403 10.33 -1.79 10.40
N ALA A 404 10.18 -1.47 11.70
CA ALA A 404 10.87 -0.35 12.33
C ALA A 404 12.38 -0.63 12.47
N LEU A 405 12.75 -1.86 12.82
CA LEU A 405 14.16 -2.29 12.84
C LEU A 405 14.79 -2.19 11.44
N GLN A 406 14.06 -2.59 10.40
CA GLN A 406 14.52 -2.45 9.01
C GLN A 406 14.70 -0.97 8.63
N ALA A 407 13.83 -0.08 9.11
CA ALA A 407 14.02 1.36 8.91
C ALA A 407 15.27 1.86 9.64
N ALA A 408 15.51 1.43 10.88
CA ALA A 408 16.72 1.76 11.63
C ALA A 408 17.98 1.27 10.91
N ASP A 409 17.98 0.04 10.38
CA ASP A 409 19.10 -0.51 9.64
C ASP A 409 19.52 0.38 8.46
N ILE A 410 18.54 0.93 7.73
CA ILE A 410 18.75 1.78 6.55
C ILE A 410 19.15 3.21 6.98
N LEU A 411 18.43 3.77 7.95
CA LEU A 411 18.59 5.18 8.33
C LEU A 411 19.81 5.42 9.20
N LEU A 412 20.28 4.43 9.96
CA LEU A 412 21.49 4.51 10.78
C LEU A 412 22.70 4.94 9.96
N TYR A 413 22.78 4.47 8.73
CA TYR A 413 23.85 4.85 7.81
C TYR A 413 23.46 6.00 6.91
N ARG A 414 22.30 6.65 7.05
CA ARG A 414 21.85 7.70 6.12
C ARG A 414 21.89 7.22 4.66
N SER A 415 21.44 5.99 4.42
CA SER A 415 21.51 5.38 3.10
C SER A 415 20.62 6.10 2.09
N THR A 416 21.16 6.34 0.89
CA THR A 416 20.43 7.02 -0.18
C THR A 416 19.71 6.04 -1.10
N HIS A 417 20.16 4.79 -1.16
CA HIS A 417 19.62 3.77 -2.04
C HIS A 417 19.54 2.40 -1.35
N VAL A 418 18.48 1.65 -1.63
CA VAL A 418 18.27 0.31 -1.06
C VAL A 418 17.83 -0.63 -2.18
N PRO A 419 18.61 -1.67 -2.52
CA PRO A 419 18.17 -2.72 -3.41
C PRO A 419 17.20 -3.62 -2.65
N VAL A 420 15.96 -3.64 -3.12
CA VAL A 420 14.90 -4.45 -2.54
C VAL A 420 14.16 -5.19 -3.64
N GLY A 421 13.76 -6.43 -3.34
CA GLY A 421 12.78 -7.14 -4.14
C GLY A 421 11.40 -6.50 -3.99
N ASP A 422 10.52 -6.79 -4.94
CA ASP A 422 9.14 -6.28 -4.94
C ASP A 422 8.43 -6.47 -3.59
N ASP A 423 8.66 -7.62 -2.95
CA ASP A 423 8.05 -8.03 -1.69
C ASP A 423 8.35 -7.08 -0.52
N GLN A 424 9.47 -6.35 -0.54
CA GLN A 424 9.92 -5.46 0.53
C GLN A 424 9.61 -3.97 0.28
N SER A 425 8.94 -3.64 -0.83
CA SER A 425 8.58 -2.26 -1.19
C SER A 425 7.78 -1.52 -0.11
N GLN A 426 6.87 -2.22 0.57
CA GLN A 426 6.03 -1.63 1.63
C GLN A 426 6.85 -1.21 2.86
N HIS A 427 7.86 -1.99 3.24
CA HIS A 427 8.74 -1.64 4.36
C HIS A 427 9.65 -0.47 4.02
N LEU A 428 10.09 -0.36 2.77
CA LEU A 428 10.89 0.79 2.35
C LEU A 428 10.05 2.08 2.35
N GLU A 429 8.76 2.00 2.02
CA GLU A 429 7.86 3.15 2.13
C GLU A 429 7.57 3.54 3.58
N LEU A 430 7.49 2.57 4.49
CA LEU A 430 7.47 2.84 5.93
C LEU A 430 8.76 3.56 6.36
N CYS A 431 9.92 3.09 5.94
CA CYS A 431 11.22 3.71 6.22
C CYS A 431 11.24 5.19 5.76
N ARG A 432 10.76 5.49 4.55
CA ARG A 432 10.60 6.88 4.08
C ARG A 432 9.63 7.69 4.94
N SER A 433 8.52 7.08 5.34
CA SER A 433 7.52 7.76 6.18
C SER A 433 8.10 8.11 7.56
N ILE A 434 8.85 7.19 8.17
CA ILE A 434 9.55 7.41 9.44
C ILE A 434 10.63 8.48 9.28
N ALA A 435 11.43 8.44 8.21
CA ALA A 435 12.45 9.46 7.94
C ALA A 435 11.85 10.86 7.78
N LYS A 436 10.77 10.99 7.00
CA LYS A 436 10.02 12.25 6.85
C LYS A 436 9.46 12.73 8.19
N LEU A 437 8.88 11.83 8.97
CA LEU A 437 8.33 12.16 10.27
C LEU A 437 9.43 12.67 11.21
N PHE A 438 10.55 11.97 11.32
CA PHE A 438 11.69 12.41 12.13
C PHE A 438 12.17 13.81 11.73
N ASN A 439 12.43 14.02 10.44
CA ASN A 439 12.89 15.30 9.92
C ASN A 439 11.89 16.44 10.25
N ASN A 440 10.59 16.19 10.07
CA ASN A 440 9.56 17.19 10.36
C ASN A 440 9.38 17.44 11.86
N THR A 441 9.42 16.40 12.69
CA THR A 441 9.22 16.51 14.13
C THR A 441 10.28 17.37 14.80
N TYR A 442 11.54 17.23 14.37
CA TYR A 442 12.67 17.96 14.94
C TYR A 442 13.11 19.17 14.10
N ASP A 443 12.37 19.52 13.05
CA ASP A 443 12.69 20.60 12.10
C ASP A 443 14.13 20.54 11.54
N VAL A 444 14.54 19.34 11.12
CA VAL A 444 15.87 19.07 10.55
C VAL A 444 15.75 18.38 9.20
N ASN A 445 16.80 18.48 8.37
CA ASN A 445 16.95 17.66 7.17
C ASN A 445 18.07 16.64 7.35
N TYR A 446 17.90 15.75 8.33
CA TYR A 446 18.96 14.82 8.74
C TYR A 446 18.96 13.53 7.93
N PHE A 447 17.82 12.84 7.90
CA PHE A 447 17.68 11.58 7.19
C PHE A 447 17.38 11.80 5.69
N PRO A 448 18.17 11.21 4.78
CA PRO A 448 17.78 11.14 3.38
C PRO A 448 16.59 10.20 3.23
N LEU A 449 15.78 10.43 2.19
CA LEU A 449 14.68 9.54 1.83
C LEU A 449 15.23 8.45 0.89
N PRO A 450 15.39 7.19 1.35
CA PRO A 450 16.12 6.19 0.57
C PRO A 450 15.36 5.83 -0.70
N LYS A 451 16.04 5.80 -1.86
CA LYS A 451 15.45 5.43 -3.15
C LYS A 451 15.46 3.92 -3.34
N THR A 452 14.41 3.39 -3.97
CA THR A 452 14.32 1.99 -4.34
C THR A 452 15.25 1.72 -5.52
N LEU A 453 16.19 0.78 -5.37
CA LEU A 453 16.87 0.21 -6.52
C LEU A 453 16.16 -1.09 -6.89
N LEU A 454 15.38 -1.04 -7.97
CA LEU A 454 14.79 -2.24 -8.54
C LEU A 454 15.91 -3.04 -9.19
N THR A 455 16.30 -4.12 -8.53
CA THR A 455 17.15 -5.14 -9.13
C THR A 455 16.47 -5.69 -10.37
N PRO A 456 17.18 -5.97 -11.48
CA PRO A 456 16.69 -6.83 -12.56
C PRO A 456 16.60 -8.29 -12.09
N ALA A 457 16.29 -8.50 -10.80
CA ALA A 457 16.17 -9.78 -10.14
C ALA A 457 15.12 -10.60 -10.88
N LYS A 458 15.60 -11.52 -11.70
CA LYS A 458 14.73 -12.47 -12.38
C LYS A 458 14.10 -13.31 -11.29
N LYS A 459 12.77 -13.26 -11.18
CA LYS A 459 12.03 -14.05 -10.21
C LYS A 459 12.19 -15.52 -10.60
N ILE A 460 13.15 -16.19 -9.96
CA ILE A 460 13.40 -17.62 -10.20
C ILE A 460 12.36 -18.43 -9.44
N LEU A 461 11.62 -19.23 -10.20
CA LEU A 461 10.51 -20.06 -9.72
C LEU A 461 11.03 -21.44 -9.29
N SER A 462 10.25 -22.15 -8.49
CA SER A 462 10.55 -23.52 -8.09
C SER A 462 10.64 -24.43 -9.32
N LEU A 463 11.65 -25.29 -9.37
CA LEU A 463 11.84 -26.21 -10.48
C LEU A 463 10.71 -27.25 -10.60
N LYS A 464 10.00 -27.54 -9.50
CA LYS A 464 8.91 -28.52 -9.49
C LYS A 464 7.54 -27.87 -9.61
N ASN A 465 7.35 -26.70 -8.99
CA ASN A 465 6.13 -25.93 -9.08
C ASN A 465 6.43 -24.50 -9.58
N PRO A 466 6.38 -24.26 -10.90
CA PRO A 466 6.65 -22.96 -11.49
C PRO A 466 5.72 -21.83 -11.05
N GLU A 467 4.60 -22.10 -10.37
CA GLU A 467 3.73 -21.05 -9.82
C GLU A 467 4.28 -20.45 -8.52
N LYS A 468 5.17 -21.17 -7.84
CA LYS A 468 5.77 -20.75 -6.56
C LYS A 468 7.20 -20.23 -6.78
N LYS A 469 7.58 -19.23 -5.99
CA LYS A 469 8.98 -18.76 -5.93
C LYS A 469 9.87 -19.88 -5.37
N MET A 470 11.10 -20.00 -5.88
CA MET A 470 12.09 -20.89 -5.27
C MET A 470 12.29 -20.49 -3.80
N SER A 471 12.15 -21.45 -2.89
CA SER A 471 12.24 -21.23 -1.45
C SER A 471 13.15 -22.25 -0.79
N LYS A 472 13.85 -21.82 0.27
CA LYS A 472 14.63 -22.68 1.17
C LYS A 472 13.75 -23.61 2.01
N SER A 473 12.53 -23.18 2.29
CA SER A 473 11.56 -23.90 3.13
C SER A 473 10.71 -24.91 2.35
N ASP A 474 10.98 -25.11 1.05
CA ASP A 474 10.26 -26.10 0.27
C ASP A 474 10.71 -27.50 0.74
N PRO A 475 9.78 -28.38 1.20
CA PRO A 475 10.13 -29.73 1.65
C PRO A 475 10.76 -30.56 0.52
N VAL A 476 10.50 -30.22 -0.74
CA VAL A 476 11.07 -30.92 -1.89
C VAL A 476 12.42 -30.31 -2.24
N GLN A 477 13.51 -30.93 -1.79
CA GLN A 477 14.88 -30.45 -2.10
C GLN A 477 15.18 -30.33 -3.61
N ALA A 478 14.50 -31.13 -4.45
CA ALA A 478 14.66 -31.07 -5.91
C ALA A 478 14.04 -29.81 -6.55
N SER A 479 13.28 -29.01 -5.80
CA SER A 479 12.68 -27.74 -6.25
C SER A 479 13.69 -26.59 -6.34
N CYS A 480 14.83 -26.73 -5.67
CA CYS A 480 15.73 -25.64 -5.33
C CYS A 480 17.19 -26.02 -5.60
N VAL A 481 17.94 -25.15 -6.27
CA VAL A 481 19.36 -25.36 -6.58
C VAL A 481 20.19 -24.47 -5.67
N TYR A 482 21.12 -25.06 -4.93
CA TYR A 482 22.03 -24.33 -4.05
C TYR A 482 23.36 -24.03 -4.75
N VAL A 483 23.99 -22.90 -4.39
CA VAL A 483 25.33 -22.55 -4.89
C VAL A 483 26.37 -23.62 -4.51
N THR A 484 26.11 -24.35 -3.42
CA THR A 484 26.97 -25.40 -2.90
C THR A 484 26.66 -26.80 -3.46
N ASP A 485 25.67 -26.94 -4.35
CA ASP A 485 25.34 -28.26 -4.91
C ASP A 485 26.50 -28.78 -5.79
N SER A 486 26.70 -30.11 -5.78
CA SER A 486 27.62 -30.79 -6.70
C SER A 486 27.12 -30.71 -8.15
N PRO A 487 27.99 -30.85 -9.16
CA PRO A 487 27.57 -30.81 -10.56
C PRO A 487 26.49 -31.87 -10.87
N GLU A 488 26.62 -33.05 -10.27
CA GLU A 488 25.67 -34.16 -10.43
C GLU A 488 24.30 -33.82 -9.83
N GLN A 489 24.28 -33.17 -8.66
CA GLN A 489 23.03 -32.70 -8.04
C GLN A 489 22.35 -31.63 -8.88
N ILE A 490 23.11 -30.66 -9.41
CA ILE A 490 22.57 -29.60 -10.28
C ILE A 490 21.94 -30.22 -11.53
N GLN A 491 22.68 -31.09 -12.23
CA GLN A 491 22.18 -31.78 -13.41
C GLN A 491 20.90 -32.57 -13.10
N LEU A 492 20.88 -33.34 -12.00
CA LEU A 492 19.71 -34.13 -11.62
C LEU A 492 18.48 -33.26 -11.33
N LYS A 493 18.65 -32.15 -10.62
CA LYS A 493 17.57 -31.22 -10.28
C LYS A 493 17.00 -30.54 -11.51
N ILE A 494 17.86 -30.05 -12.41
CA ILE A 494 17.43 -29.37 -13.64
C ILE A 494 16.78 -30.34 -14.62
N ARG A 495 17.31 -31.56 -14.78
CA ARG A 495 16.66 -32.61 -15.60
C ARG A 495 15.24 -32.90 -15.13
N LYS A 496 15.03 -32.94 -13.80
CA LYS A 496 13.72 -33.17 -13.16
C LYS A 496 12.81 -31.94 -13.07
N ALA A 497 13.23 -30.79 -13.60
CA ALA A 497 12.41 -29.59 -13.62
C ALA A 497 11.14 -29.79 -14.45
N THR A 498 10.02 -29.27 -13.97
CA THR A 498 8.72 -29.34 -14.64
C THR A 498 8.70 -28.41 -15.85
N THR A 499 8.43 -28.96 -17.02
CA THR A 499 8.26 -28.23 -18.29
C THR A 499 6.96 -28.67 -18.97
N ASP A 500 6.50 -27.90 -19.95
CA ASP A 500 5.39 -28.30 -20.81
C ASP A 500 5.81 -29.38 -21.83
N SER A 501 4.83 -29.87 -22.60
CA SER A 501 5.02 -30.82 -23.71
C SER A 501 4.95 -30.16 -25.09
N ILE A 502 5.03 -28.83 -25.17
CA ILE A 502 4.86 -28.07 -26.42
C ILE A 502 6.17 -28.12 -27.21
N GLN A 503 6.10 -28.65 -28.44
CA GLN A 503 7.23 -28.72 -29.37
C GLN A 503 7.27 -27.48 -30.30
N GLY A 504 8.45 -27.17 -30.82
CA GLY A 504 8.69 -26.02 -31.70
C GLY A 504 9.57 -24.96 -31.06
N ASP A 505 9.61 -23.76 -31.66
CA ASP A 505 10.50 -22.68 -31.25
C ASP A 505 10.35 -22.31 -29.77
N TRP A 506 11.48 -22.02 -29.13
CA TRP A 506 11.48 -21.54 -27.76
C TRP A 506 10.87 -20.15 -27.71
N LYS A 507 9.89 -19.95 -26.82
CA LYS A 507 9.24 -18.66 -26.59
C LYS A 507 9.16 -18.39 -25.11
N PHE A 508 9.40 -17.14 -24.73
CA PHE A 508 9.16 -16.69 -23.38
C PHE A 508 7.67 -16.40 -23.19
N ASP A 509 6.98 -17.31 -22.52
CA ASP A 509 5.56 -17.19 -22.17
C ASP A 509 5.33 -17.66 -20.72
N PRO A 510 5.40 -16.75 -19.74
CA PRO A 510 5.21 -17.09 -18.33
C PRO A 510 3.81 -17.58 -17.98
N VAL A 511 2.81 -17.38 -18.86
CA VAL A 511 1.42 -17.74 -18.61
C VAL A 511 1.15 -19.16 -19.10
N THR A 512 1.51 -19.47 -20.35
CA THR A 512 1.21 -20.79 -20.94
C THR A 512 2.36 -21.78 -20.78
N ARG A 513 3.62 -21.29 -20.65
CA ARG A 513 4.84 -22.09 -20.53
C ARG A 513 5.70 -21.65 -19.33
N PRO A 514 5.16 -21.66 -18.09
CA PRO A 514 5.86 -21.11 -16.93
C PRO A 514 7.17 -21.83 -16.61
N GLY A 515 7.23 -23.16 -16.81
CA GLY A 515 8.46 -23.94 -16.59
C GLY A 515 9.59 -23.60 -17.56
N VAL A 516 9.29 -23.54 -18.87
CA VAL A 516 10.27 -23.16 -19.90
C VAL A 516 10.70 -21.70 -19.73
N SER A 517 9.76 -20.80 -19.45
CA SER A 517 10.04 -19.39 -19.17
C SER A 517 10.93 -19.21 -17.95
N ASN A 518 10.78 -20.05 -16.92
CA ASN A 518 11.68 -20.06 -15.77
C ASN A 518 13.11 -20.47 -16.16
N LEU A 519 13.28 -21.48 -17.02
CA LEU A 519 14.60 -21.88 -17.54
C LEU A 519 15.24 -20.76 -18.38
N ILE A 520 14.47 -20.12 -19.26
CA ILE A 520 14.94 -18.94 -20.04
C ILE A 520 15.37 -17.81 -19.10
N ASN A 521 14.58 -17.53 -18.05
CA ASN A 521 14.94 -16.54 -17.03
C ASN A 521 16.25 -16.87 -16.32
N ILE A 522 16.50 -18.14 -16.01
CA ILE A 522 17.77 -18.58 -15.41
C ILE A 522 18.95 -18.30 -16.35
N ILE A 523 18.86 -18.74 -17.62
CA ILE A 523 19.92 -18.52 -18.63
C ILE A 523 20.21 -17.02 -18.74
N SER A 524 19.15 -16.26 -18.99
CA SER A 524 19.21 -14.82 -19.17
C SER A 524 19.78 -14.12 -17.92
N GLY A 525 19.55 -14.66 -16.72
CA GLY A 525 20.11 -14.14 -15.47
C GLY A 525 21.60 -14.45 -15.29
N LEU A 526 22.05 -15.60 -15.76
CA LEU A 526 23.45 -16.02 -15.72
C LEU A 526 24.28 -15.28 -16.78
N THR A 527 23.79 -15.18 -18.03
CA THR A 527 24.47 -14.51 -19.15
C THR A 527 24.39 -12.98 -19.09
N ASN A 528 23.48 -12.42 -18.28
CA ASN A 528 23.18 -10.98 -18.21
C ASN A 528 22.66 -10.39 -19.53
N GLU A 529 21.99 -11.22 -20.34
CA GLU A 529 21.36 -10.80 -21.59
C GLU A 529 19.87 -10.48 -21.41
N SER A 530 19.26 -9.84 -22.41
CA SER A 530 17.81 -9.64 -22.45
C SER A 530 17.11 -10.96 -22.78
N ILE A 531 15.82 -11.07 -22.45
CA ILE A 531 15.05 -12.28 -22.70
C ILE A 531 14.98 -12.58 -24.20
N GLU A 532 14.84 -11.55 -25.02
CA GLU A 532 14.78 -11.65 -26.49
C GLU A 532 16.07 -12.27 -27.03
N LYS A 533 17.23 -11.72 -26.65
CA LYS A 533 18.54 -12.26 -27.07
C LYS A 533 18.76 -13.68 -26.56
N THR A 534 18.36 -13.96 -25.33
CA THR A 534 18.46 -15.31 -24.76
C THR A 534 17.63 -16.30 -25.58
N VAL A 535 16.39 -15.94 -25.91
CA VAL A 535 15.50 -16.78 -26.74
C VAL A 535 16.10 -17.04 -28.11
N ASP A 536 16.68 -16.03 -28.75
CA ASP A 536 17.36 -16.20 -30.05
C ASP A 536 18.58 -17.13 -29.94
N SER A 537 19.37 -16.97 -28.88
CA SER A 537 20.59 -17.77 -28.67
C SER A 537 20.32 -19.26 -28.49
N ILE A 538 19.15 -19.65 -27.98
CA ILE A 538 18.81 -21.05 -27.66
C ILE A 538 17.98 -21.75 -28.74
N GLN A 539 17.62 -21.08 -29.85
CA GLN A 539 16.80 -21.70 -30.91
C GLN A 539 17.46 -22.93 -31.57
N HIS A 540 18.78 -23.06 -31.48
CA HIS A 540 19.50 -24.22 -31.97
C HIS A 540 19.21 -25.51 -31.16
N LEU A 541 18.70 -25.40 -29.94
CA LEU A 541 18.33 -26.54 -29.09
C LEU A 541 16.98 -27.11 -29.52
N LYS A 542 16.94 -28.39 -29.88
CA LYS A 542 15.76 -29.00 -30.54
C LYS A 542 14.72 -29.60 -29.60
N ASP A 543 15.09 -29.87 -28.34
CA ASP A 543 14.22 -30.55 -27.38
C ASP A 543 14.42 -30.04 -25.94
N HIS A 544 13.44 -30.31 -25.06
CA HIS A 544 13.49 -29.89 -23.66
C HIS A 544 14.65 -30.50 -22.88
N LYS A 545 15.16 -31.66 -23.30
CA LYS A 545 16.30 -32.30 -22.65
C LYS A 545 17.56 -31.48 -22.91
N SER A 546 17.80 -31.11 -24.16
CA SER A 546 18.92 -30.27 -24.60
C SER A 546 18.86 -28.89 -23.94
N LEU A 547 17.66 -28.30 -23.82
CA LEU A 547 17.47 -27.05 -23.05
C LEU A 547 17.86 -27.20 -21.58
N LYS A 548 17.41 -28.28 -20.93
CA LYS A 548 17.72 -28.55 -19.52
C LYS A 548 19.20 -28.84 -19.29
N ASP A 549 19.82 -29.64 -20.16
CA ASP A 549 21.25 -29.94 -20.07
C ASP A 549 22.08 -28.65 -20.25
N TYR A 550 21.73 -27.80 -21.22
CA TYR A 550 22.38 -26.48 -21.40
C TYR A 550 22.26 -25.57 -20.16
N VAL A 551 21.06 -25.49 -19.57
CA VAL A 551 20.85 -24.72 -18.32
C VAL A 551 21.68 -25.30 -17.18
N ALA A 552 21.75 -26.62 -17.05
CA ALA A 552 22.53 -27.27 -16.02
C ALA A 552 24.02 -26.95 -16.17
N ASP A 553 24.56 -27.05 -17.37
CA ASP A 553 25.97 -26.76 -17.65
C ASP A 553 26.32 -25.29 -17.35
N LEU A 554 25.44 -24.34 -17.71
CA LEU A 554 25.63 -22.93 -17.34
C LEU A 554 25.68 -22.72 -15.82
N ILE A 555 24.77 -23.37 -15.06
CA ILE A 555 24.77 -23.25 -13.60
C ILE A 555 26.02 -23.90 -13.00
N VAL A 556 26.42 -25.08 -13.49
CA VAL A 556 27.62 -25.78 -13.03
C VAL A 556 28.86 -24.93 -13.25
N ASN A 557 29.02 -24.37 -14.46
CA ASN A 557 30.16 -23.50 -14.78
C ASN A 557 30.17 -22.24 -13.90
N GLU A 558 29.02 -21.61 -13.68
CA GLU A 558 28.92 -20.43 -12.82
C GLU A 558 29.26 -20.74 -11.35
N PHE A 559 28.88 -21.92 -10.84
CA PHE A 559 29.01 -22.27 -9.42
C PHE A 559 30.27 -23.06 -9.07
N ASN A 560 31.00 -23.61 -10.04
CA ASN A 560 32.13 -24.49 -9.77
C ASN A 560 33.19 -23.85 -8.85
N ASP A 561 33.73 -22.70 -9.24
CA ASP A 561 34.78 -22.01 -8.47
C ASP A 561 34.22 -21.47 -7.15
N LYS A 562 32.95 -21.05 -7.15
CA LYS A 562 32.26 -20.51 -5.98
C LYS A 562 32.06 -21.59 -4.92
N ARG A 563 31.76 -22.83 -5.31
CA ARG A 563 31.61 -23.95 -4.38
C ARG A 563 32.94 -24.28 -3.72
N GLN A 564 34.02 -24.38 -4.48
CA GLN A 564 35.35 -24.66 -3.94
C GLN A 564 35.75 -23.60 -2.90
N LEU A 565 35.62 -22.33 -3.27
CA LEU A 565 35.90 -21.21 -2.38
C LEU A 565 35.00 -21.22 -1.13
N TYR A 566 33.72 -21.54 -1.28
CA TYR A 566 32.81 -21.67 -0.14
C TYR A 566 33.26 -22.74 0.86
N ASP A 567 33.65 -23.93 0.38
CA ASP A 567 34.09 -25.03 1.22
C ASP A 567 35.43 -24.72 1.93
N GLU A 568 36.34 -24.02 1.25
CA GLU A 568 37.59 -23.51 1.83
C GLU A 568 37.32 -22.47 2.92
N LEU A 569 36.45 -21.49 2.64
CA LEU A 569 36.08 -20.44 3.59
C LEU A 569 35.44 -21.01 4.87
N LEU A 570 34.62 -22.05 4.76
CA LEU A 570 34.01 -22.68 5.95
C LEU A 570 35.00 -23.45 6.82
N LYS A 571 36.10 -23.93 6.26
CA LYS A 571 37.21 -24.56 7.00
C LYS A 571 38.07 -23.51 7.70
N ASN A 572 38.16 -22.29 7.17
CA ASN A 572 38.93 -21.20 7.75
C ASN A 572 38.04 -20.20 8.51
N ARG A 573 37.62 -20.58 9.72
CA ARG A 573 36.75 -19.75 10.57
C ARG A 573 37.40 -18.44 11.01
N ASP A 574 38.69 -18.47 11.31
CA ASP A 574 39.44 -17.30 11.75
C ASP A 574 39.44 -16.19 10.71
N TYR A 575 39.55 -16.56 9.42
CA TYR A 575 39.43 -15.60 8.32
C TYR A 575 38.03 -14.97 8.25
N LEU A 576 36.97 -15.76 8.39
CA LEU A 576 35.59 -15.24 8.39
C LEU A 576 35.35 -14.28 9.57
N ASP A 577 35.87 -14.62 10.75
CA ASP A 577 35.77 -13.77 11.93
C ASP A 577 36.57 -12.48 11.75
N GLN A 578 37.76 -12.54 11.14
CA GLN A 578 38.57 -11.36 10.80
C GLN A 578 37.84 -10.44 9.83
N VAL A 579 37.27 -10.98 8.75
CA VAL A 579 36.49 -10.21 7.75
C VAL A 579 35.30 -9.52 8.43
N CYS A 580 34.52 -10.27 9.21
CA CYS A 580 33.36 -9.71 9.92
C CYS A 580 33.76 -8.68 10.97
N LYS A 581 34.90 -8.85 11.64
CA LYS A 581 35.44 -7.88 12.60
C LYS A 581 35.80 -6.57 11.91
N GLN A 582 36.53 -6.64 10.79
CA GLN A 582 36.89 -5.45 10.01
C GLN A 582 35.65 -4.71 9.48
N GLY A 583 34.67 -5.46 8.94
CA GLY A 583 33.42 -4.86 8.48
C GLY A 583 32.61 -4.25 9.62
N ARG A 584 32.54 -4.91 10.79
CA ARG A 584 31.91 -4.37 11.99
C ARG A 584 32.57 -3.07 12.42
N ASP A 585 33.89 -3.02 12.48
CA ASP A 585 34.61 -1.84 12.97
C ASP A 585 34.35 -0.63 12.06
N LYS A 586 34.39 -0.82 10.72
CA LYS A 586 34.00 0.20 9.73
C LYS A 586 32.54 0.65 9.87
N ALA A 587 31.62 -0.30 9.99
CA ALA A 587 30.19 0.02 10.14
C ALA A 587 29.94 0.79 11.44
N ARG A 588 30.56 0.37 12.54
CA ARG A 588 30.41 1.00 13.84
C ARG A 588 30.96 2.41 13.88
N GLU A 589 32.11 2.66 13.25
CA GLU A 589 32.66 4.02 13.11
C GLU A 589 31.63 4.99 12.51
N MET A 590 30.98 4.60 11.42
CA MET A 590 29.92 5.41 10.79
C MET A 590 28.67 5.51 11.67
N ALA A 591 28.24 4.39 12.25
CA ALA A 591 27.02 4.32 13.03
C ALA A 591 27.11 5.10 14.35
N SER A 592 28.24 5.04 15.05
CA SER A 592 28.46 5.74 16.32
C SER A 592 28.45 7.26 16.14
N VAL A 593 28.97 7.78 15.01
CA VAL A 593 28.86 9.22 14.69
C VAL A 593 27.40 9.59 14.46
N ASN A 594 26.71 8.86 13.58
CA ASN A 594 25.34 9.18 13.23
C ASN A 594 24.37 9.05 14.43
N ILE A 595 24.59 8.09 15.33
CA ILE A 595 23.73 7.91 16.51
C ILE A 595 23.93 9.05 17.52
N SER A 596 25.14 9.56 17.69
CA SER A 596 25.41 10.72 18.55
C SER A 596 24.74 11.99 17.99
N GLU A 597 24.81 12.20 16.67
CA GLU A 597 24.07 13.29 16.01
C GLU A 597 22.55 13.13 16.19
N ILE A 598 22.02 11.92 16.06
CA ILE A 598 20.59 11.63 16.30
C ILE A 598 20.21 11.93 17.75
N LYS A 599 21.02 11.50 18.73
CA LYS A 599 20.78 11.75 20.16
C LYS A 599 20.73 13.23 20.50
N SER A 600 21.66 14.01 19.96
CA SER A 600 21.65 15.47 20.11
C SER A 600 20.37 16.08 19.52
N ILE A 601 19.94 15.64 18.33
CA ILE A 601 18.68 16.11 17.70
C ILE A 601 17.45 15.80 18.56
N ILE A 602 17.39 14.60 19.15
CA ILE A 602 16.24 14.19 19.99
C ILE A 602 16.35 14.63 21.45
N GLY A 603 17.41 15.35 21.82
CA GLY A 603 17.62 15.88 23.17
C GLY A 603 18.01 14.83 24.22
N MET A 604 18.71 13.78 23.84
CA MET A 604 19.22 12.74 24.75
C MET A 604 20.71 12.88 25.11
N ASP A 605 21.44 13.80 24.45
CA ASP A 605 22.83 14.14 24.72
C ASP A 605 22.99 15.65 24.98
#